data_AF-A0A498DCG4-F1
#
_entry.id   AF-A0A498DCG4-F1
#
_cell.length_a   1.000
_cell.length_b   1.000
_cell.length_c   1.000
_cell.angle_alpha   90.00
_cell.angle_beta   90.00
_cell.angle_gamma   90.00
#
_symmetry.space_group_name_H-M   'P 1'
#
loop_
_entity.id
_entity.type
_entity.pdbx_description
1 polymer ?
#
loop_
_entity_poly.entity_id
_entity_poly.type
_entity_poly.pdbx_seq_one_letter_code
_entity_poly.pdbx_strand_id
1 'polypeptide(L)' 'MIDKIGKITVYVEVQEQEWEFLLNKLGFVLKFGQLMGPDAWIEVGRNDDDLPLSFFIRSLQWKSFA' A
#
# COMPACT_ATOMS: atom_id res chain seq x y z
N MET A 1 -6.58 -24.57 -8.95
CA MET A 1 -5.53 -24.31 -7.93
C MET A 1 -5.12 -22.85 -8.07
N ILE A 2 -4.77 -22.19 -6.96
CA ILE A 2 -4.22 -20.83 -7.00
C ILE A 2 -2.76 -20.94 -7.40
N ASP A 3 -2.36 -20.20 -8.44
CA ASP A 3 -1.03 -20.26 -9.02
C ASP A 3 -0.10 -19.19 -8.42
N LYS A 4 -0.63 -17.98 -8.18
CA LYS A 4 0.09 -16.84 -7.58
C LYS A 4 -0.83 -15.91 -6.80
N ILE A 5 -0.26 -15.17 -5.84
CA ILE A 5 -0.94 -14.08 -5.14
C ILE A 5 -0.80 -12.81 -5.99
N GLY A 6 -1.92 -12.28 -6.48
CA GLY A 6 -1.93 -11.05 -7.28
C GLY A 6 -1.93 -9.76 -6.47
N LYS A 7 -2.42 -9.79 -5.22
CA LYS A 7 -2.57 -8.58 -4.40
C LYS A 7 -2.53 -8.89 -2.91
N ILE A 8 -1.90 -8.02 -2.12
CA ILE A 8 -1.87 -8.10 -0.65
C ILE A 8 -2.29 -6.75 -0.07
N THR A 9 -3.35 -6.75 0.73
CA THR A 9 -3.80 -5.54 1.44
C THR A 9 -3.16 -5.48 2.81
N VAL A 10 -2.59 -4.33 3.19
CA VAL A 10 -1.89 -4.13 4.47
C VAL A 10 -2.42 -2.88 5.15
N TYR A 11 -3.11 -3.05 6.26
CA TYR A 11 -3.55 -1.93 7.09
C TYR A 11 -2.35 -1.39 7.87
N VAL A 12 -2.21 -0.07 7.93
CA VAL A 12 -1.11 0.57 8.64
C VAL A 12 -1.63 1.68 9.53
N GLU A 13 -0.83 2.05 10.53
CA GLU A 13 -1.18 3.09 11.47
C GLU A 13 -0.90 4.49 10.90
N VAL A 14 0.29 4.70 10.31
CA VAL A 14 0.69 5.99 9.73
C VAL A 14 1.11 5.80 8.28
N GLN A 15 0.29 6.28 7.36
CA GLN A 15 0.45 6.04 5.93
C GLN A 15 1.76 6.64 5.34
N GLU A 16 2.17 7.81 5.81
CA GLU A 16 3.37 8.50 5.33
C GLU A 16 4.67 7.74 5.66
N GLN A 17 4.77 7.18 6.87
CA GLN A 17 5.95 6.41 7.29
C GLN A 17 6.11 5.12 6.46
N GLU A 18 5.00 4.49 6.13
CA GLU A 18 5.00 3.25 5.36
C GLU A 18 5.26 3.49 3.87
N TRP A 19 4.88 4.66 3.34
CA TRP A 19 5.30 5.08 2.00
C TRP A 19 6.82 5.17 1.91
N GLU A 20 7.44 5.82 2.90
CA GLU A 20 8.89 5.97 2.93
C GLU A 20 9.59 4.62 3.09
N PHE A 21 9.05 3.73 3.94
CA PHE A 21 9.59 2.39 4.11
C PHE A 21 9.52 1.56 2.83
N LEU A 22 8.37 1.52 2.17
CA LEU A 22 8.18 0.74 0.95
C LEU A 22 9.03 1.28 -0.21
N LEU A 23 9.04 2.59 -0.42
CA LEU A 23 9.74 3.20 -1.54
C LEU A 23 11.26 3.28 -1.31
N ASN A 24 11.70 3.73 -0.13
CA ASN A 24 13.10 4.04 0.12
C ASN A 24 13.88 2.89 0.75
N LYS A 25 13.27 2.13 1.69
CA LYS A 25 13.97 0.99 2.32
C LYS A 25 13.85 -0.30 1.53
N LEU A 26 12.68 -0.56 0.97
CA LEU A 26 12.40 -1.81 0.25
C LEU A 26 12.57 -1.67 -1.27
N GLY A 27 12.73 -0.45 -1.78
CA GLY A 27 12.97 -0.19 -3.20
C GLY A 27 11.77 -0.54 -4.09
N PHE A 28 10.56 -0.54 -3.53
CA PHE A 28 9.35 -0.65 -4.33
C PHE A 28 9.14 0.64 -5.13
N VAL A 29 8.46 0.53 -6.26
CA VAL A 29 8.05 1.67 -7.07
C VAL A 29 6.54 1.85 -6.99
N LEU A 30 6.09 3.10 -6.93
CA LEU A 30 4.67 3.43 -6.97
C LEU A 30 4.11 3.08 -8.36
N LYS A 31 3.13 2.18 -8.40
CA LYS A 31 2.44 1.77 -9.64
C LYS A 31 1.10 2.49 -9.79
N PHE A 32 0.42 2.76 -8.68
CA PHE A 32 -0.86 3.48 -8.67
C PHE A 32 -1.04 4.23 -7.36
N GLY A 33 -1.67 5.41 -7.42
CA GLY A 33 -1.97 6.23 -6.25
C GLY A 33 -3.25 7.02 -6.46
N GLN A 34 -4.22 6.87 -5.57
CA GLN A 34 -5.47 7.61 -5.58
C GLN A 34 -5.85 8.04 -4.16
N LEU A 35 -6.23 9.30 -4.00
CA LEU A 35 -6.80 9.79 -2.75
C LEU A 35 -8.25 9.27 -2.63
N MET A 36 -8.54 8.58 -1.53
CA MET A 36 -9.84 7.99 -1.22
C MET A 36 -10.41 8.67 0.03
N GLY A 37 -10.62 9.98 -0.07
CA GLY A 37 -11.10 10.81 1.03
C GLY A 37 -10.02 10.98 2.11
N PRO A 38 -10.29 10.63 3.39
CA PRO A 38 -9.30 10.73 4.47
C PRO A 38 -8.20 9.65 4.38
N ASP A 39 -8.39 8.63 3.55
CA ASP A 39 -7.41 7.57 3.30
C ASP A 39 -6.79 7.76 1.90
N ALA A 40 -5.57 7.28 1.69
CA ALA A 40 -5.01 7.14 0.34
C ALA A 40 -4.91 5.67 -0.06
N TRP A 41 -5.25 5.36 -1.30
CA TRP A 41 -5.00 4.05 -1.89
C TRP A 41 -3.70 4.14 -2.68
N ILE A 42 -2.68 3.40 -2.27
CA ILE A 42 -1.44 3.30 -3.04
C ILE A 42 -1.13 1.86 -3.34
N GLU A 43 -0.70 1.58 -4.58
CA GLU A 43 -0.19 0.29 -4.99
C GLU A 43 1.27 0.45 -5.36
N VAL A 44 2.12 -0.36 -4.76
CA VAL A 44 3.54 -0.40 -5.07
C VAL A 44 3.90 -1.76 -5.65
N GLY A 45 5.04 -1.88 -6.31
CA GLY A 45 5.49 -3.14 -6.91
C GLY A 45 6.98 -3.09 -7.20
N ARG A 46 7.61 -4.24 -7.48
CA ARG A 46 9.02 -4.23 -7.91
C ARG A 46 9.10 -3.73 -9.35
N ASN A 47 10.29 -3.28 -9.76
CA ASN A 47 10.48 -2.76 -11.11
C ASN A 47 10.41 -3.89 -12.18
N ASP A 48 10.89 -5.08 -11.81
CA ASP A 48 11.08 -6.23 -12.73
C ASP A 48 9.96 -7.28 -12.68
N ASP A 49 8.92 -7.10 -11.87
CA ASP A 49 7.85 -8.10 -11.72
C ASP A 49 6.68 -7.84 -12.69
N ASP A 50 6.26 -8.90 -13.39
CA ASP A 50 5.06 -8.97 -14.25
C ASP A 50 3.73 -8.80 -13.48
N LEU A 51 3.77 -8.79 -12.15
CA LEU A 51 2.60 -8.59 -11.30
C LEU A 51 2.90 -7.51 -10.25
N PRO A 52 2.09 -6.43 -10.19
CA PRO A 52 2.23 -5.46 -9.13
C PRO A 52 1.80 -6.12 -7.82
N LEU A 53 2.72 -6.25 -6.86
CA LEU A 53 2.39 -6.56 -5.47
C LEU A 53 1.64 -5.37 -4.87
N SER A 54 0.40 -5.14 -5.30
CA SER A 54 -0.36 -3.96 -4.95
C SER A 54 -0.67 -3.96 -3.46
N PHE A 55 0.12 -3.23 -2.68
CA PHE A 55 -0.25 -2.91 -1.31
C PHE A 55 -1.56 -2.12 -1.35
N PHE A 56 -2.38 -2.21 -0.31
CA PHE A 56 -3.44 -1.24 -0.07
C PHE A 56 -3.23 -0.76 1.34
N ILE A 57 -2.79 0.48 1.47
CA ILE A 57 -2.46 1.09 2.75
C ILE A 57 -3.68 1.86 3.22
N ARG A 58 -4.39 1.32 4.21
CA ARG A 58 -5.46 2.04 4.88
C ARG A 58 -4.99 2.48 6.25
N SER A 59 -5.04 3.79 6.49
CA SER A 59 -4.80 4.39 7.79
C SER A 59 -5.88 3.96 8.78
N LEU A 60 -5.48 3.42 9.93
CA LEU A 60 -6.38 3.23 11.07
C LEU A 60 -6.64 4.59 11.74
N GLN A 61 -7.53 5.40 11.17
CA GLN A 61 -8.11 6.51 11.93
C GLN A 61 -9.06 5.95 12.98
N TRP A 62 -8.56 5.76 14.20
CA TRP A 62 -9.40 5.56 15.38
C TRP A 62 -10.17 6.85 15.66
N LYS A 63 -11.32 7.03 15.00
CA LYS A 63 -12.29 8.04 15.42
C LYS A 63 -12.95 7.54 16.71
N SER A 64 -12.37 7.91 17.84
CA SER A 64 -13.12 8.02 19.09
C SER A 64 -14.30 8.96 18.85
N PHE A 65 -15.49 8.40 18.68
CA PHE A 65 -16.72 9.13 18.93
C PHE A 65 -16.93 9.11 20.45
N ALA A 66 -16.52 10.22 21.08
CA ALA A 66 -17.16 10.71 22.29
C ALA A 66 -18.47 11.40 21.91
#